data_AF-A0A9J6BD31-F1
#
_entry.id   AF-A0A9J6BD31-F1
#
_cell.length_a   1.000
_cell.length_b   1.000
_cell.length_c   1.000
_cell.angle_alpha   90.00
_cell.angle_beta   90.00
_cell.angle_gamma   90.00
#
_symmetry.space_group_name_H-M   'P 1'
#
loop_
_entity.id
_entity.type
_entity.pdbx_description
1 polymer ?
#
loop_
_entity_poly.entity_id
_entity_poly.type
_entity_poly.pdbx_seq_one_letter_code
_entity_poly.pdbx_strand_id
1 'polypeptide(L)'
;MNKLIFALFVTLSLHAVFSSSNLKEEIFYTSVEIVLHGNNYGSSSKIKCIVQQFRNMNLAEKYTNMDIITHSKEQFKQIKQYADEFNIYCTCIEFIESPIGLLIIAICVFTIALFLCCCLLKKYCQNF
;
A
#
# COMPACT_ATOMS: atom_id res chain seq x y z
N MET A 1 15.92 1.45 -45.85
CA MET A 1 15.99 1.74 -44.40
C MET A 1 16.49 0.50 -43.68
N ASN A 2 17.55 0.62 -42.89
CA ASN A 2 18.19 -0.49 -42.22
C ASN A 2 17.27 -1.00 -41.09
N LYS A 3 16.94 -2.30 -41.06
CA LYS A 3 16.01 -2.91 -40.09
C LYS A 3 16.43 -2.63 -38.63
N LEU A 4 17.73 -2.46 -38.41
CA LEU A 4 18.34 -2.14 -37.11
C LEU A 4 17.99 -0.72 -36.61
N ILE A 5 17.92 0.26 -37.51
CA ILE A 5 17.58 1.65 -37.17
C ILE A 5 16.10 1.74 -36.77
N PHE A 6 15.23 1.00 -37.46
CA PHE A 6 13.81 0.94 -37.13
C PHE A 6 13.57 0.31 -35.75
N ALA A 7 14.26 -0.79 -35.43
CA ALA A 7 14.17 -1.43 -34.11
C ALA A 7 14.62 -0.49 -32.98
N LEU A 8 15.72 0.26 -33.17
CA LEU A 8 16.20 1.27 -32.22
C LEU A 8 15.20 2.41 -32.01
N PHE A 9 14.54 2.87 -33.07
CA PHE A 9 13.53 3.93 -32.98
C PHE A 9 12.29 3.47 -32.22
N VAL A 10 11.86 2.22 -32.44
CA VAL A 10 10.73 1.60 -31.73
C VAL A 10 11.05 1.41 -30.24
N THR A 11 12.25 0.96 -29.89
CA THR A 11 12.62 0.80 -28.47
C THR A 11 12.79 2.14 -27.75
N LEU A 12 13.35 3.16 -28.41
CA LEU A 12 13.46 4.53 -27.85
C LEU A 12 12.10 5.19 -27.63
N SER A 13 11.18 5.03 -28.59
CA SER A 13 9.82 5.58 -28.48
C SER A 13 8.99 4.83 -27.43
N LEU A 14 9.09 3.51 -27.34
CA LEU A 14 8.52 2.72 -26.23
C LEU A 14 9.10 3.18 -24.89
N HIS A 15 10.43 3.33 -24.78
CA HIS A 15 11.07 3.78 -23.54
C HIS A 15 10.63 5.18 -23.13
N ALA A 16 10.47 6.10 -24.08
CA ALA A 16 9.94 7.45 -23.82
C ALA A 16 8.47 7.43 -23.34
N VAL A 17 7.63 6.56 -23.91
CA VAL A 17 6.23 6.38 -23.48
C VAL A 17 6.16 5.77 -22.08
N PHE A 18 6.94 4.72 -21.79
CA PHE A 18 7.02 4.11 -20.46
C PHE A 18 7.58 5.08 -19.41
N SER A 19 8.62 5.85 -19.77
CA SER A 19 9.19 6.89 -18.90
C SER A 19 8.18 8.01 -18.60
N SER A 20 7.41 8.44 -19.60
CA SER A 20 6.34 9.44 -19.41
C SER A 20 5.20 8.92 -18.53
N SER A 21 4.80 7.65 -18.69
CA SER A 21 3.77 7.02 -17.86
C SER A 21 4.21 6.91 -16.40
N ASN A 22 5.42 6.43 -16.16
CA ASN A 22 5.99 6.32 -14.82
C ASN A 22 6.12 7.69 -14.13
N LEU A 23 6.49 8.73 -14.88
CA LEU A 23 6.58 10.09 -14.33
C LEU A 23 5.22 10.64 -13.90
N LYS A 24 4.17 10.43 -14.71
CA LYS A 24 2.80 10.86 -14.36
C LYS A 24 2.28 10.15 -13.12
N GLU A 25 2.55 8.85 -13.03
CA GLU A 25 2.19 8.03 -11.88
C GLU A 25 2.91 8.49 -10.60
N GLU A 26 4.21 8.78 -10.70
CA GLU A 26 5.00 9.29 -9.58
C GLU A 26 4.46 10.65 -9.08
N ILE A 27 4.16 11.57 -10.00
CA ILE A 27 3.55 12.88 -9.67
C ILE A 27 2.21 12.71 -8.95
N PHE A 28 1.37 11.76 -9.38
CA PHE A 28 0.10 11.47 -8.72
C PHE A 28 0.34 11.04 -7.27
N TYR A 29 1.19 10.04 -7.02
CA TYR A 29 1.42 9.55 -5.67
C TYR A 29 2.10 10.59 -4.76
N THR A 30 3.05 11.38 -5.28
CA THR A 30 3.63 12.51 -4.53
C THR A 30 2.57 13.54 -4.17
N SER A 31 1.63 13.83 -5.07
CA SER A 31 0.52 14.76 -4.79
C SER A 31 -0.40 14.21 -3.70
N VAL A 32 -0.72 12.90 -3.74
CA VAL A 32 -1.49 12.23 -2.68
C VAL A 32 -0.77 12.33 -1.34
N GLU A 33 0.54 12.06 -1.30
CA GLU A 33 1.35 12.16 -0.08
C GLU A 33 1.30 13.56 0.54
N ILE A 34 1.49 14.61 -0.28
CA ILE A 34 1.42 16.01 0.18
C ILE A 34 0.04 16.34 0.76
N VAL A 35 -1.04 15.89 0.11
CA VAL A 35 -2.41 16.16 0.59
C VAL A 35 -2.72 15.38 1.87
N LEU A 36 -2.26 14.15 2.01
CA LEU A 36 -2.41 13.35 3.24
C LEU A 36 -1.68 14.01 4.42
N HIS A 37 -0.47 14.54 4.17
CA HIS A 37 0.26 15.33 5.15
C HIS A 37 -0.51 16.59 5.55
N GLY A 38 -1.04 17.34 4.57
CA GLY A 38 -1.82 18.55 4.83
C GLY A 38 -3.13 18.32 5.60
N ASN A 39 -3.66 17.09 5.59
CA ASN A 39 -4.90 16.71 6.30
C ASN A 39 -4.66 15.93 7.60
N ASN A 40 -3.41 15.81 8.07
CA ASN A 40 -3.05 15.13 9.34
C ASN A 40 -3.51 13.66 9.43
N TYR A 41 -3.33 12.87 8.37
CA TYR A 41 -3.67 11.44 8.35
C TYR A 41 -2.83 10.56 9.30
N GLY A 42 -1.76 11.11 9.89
CA GLY A 42 -1.00 10.47 10.97
C GLY A 42 0.52 10.62 10.80
N SER A 43 1.26 9.62 11.25
CA SER A 43 2.71 9.52 11.15
C SER A 43 3.18 9.41 9.68
N SER A 44 4.45 9.71 9.42
CA SER A 44 5.04 9.56 8.07
C SER A 44 5.03 8.09 7.60
N SER A 45 5.25 7.13 8.51
CA SER A 45 5.13 5.69 8.24
C SER A 45 3.73 5.32 7.73
N LYS A 46 2.71 5.82 8.41
CA LYS A 46 1.32 5.56 8.05
C LYS A 46 0.93 6.19 6.71
N ILE A 47 1.36 7.42 6.46
CA ILE A 47 1.13 8.09 5.16
C ILE A 47 1.81 7.30 4.02
N LYS A 48 3.06 6.85 4.22
CA LYS A 48 3.75 5.97 3.27
C LYS A 48 3.00 4.66 3.03
N CYS A 49 2.46 4.04 4.08
CA CYS A 49 1.62 2.85 3.94
C CYS A 49 0.38 3.14 3.07
N ILE A 50 -0.32 4.25 3.32
CA ILE A 50 -1.50 4.64 2.53
C ILE A 50 -1.11 4.82 1.06
N VAL A 51 -0.07 5.61 0.77
CA VAL A 51 0.43 5.83 -0.60
C VAL A 51 0.84 4.51 -1.27
N GLN A 52 1.43 3.58 -0.52
CA GLN A 52 1.75 2.25 -1.04
C GLN A 52 0.49 1.44 -1.38
N GLN A 53 -0.60 1.55 -0.62
CA GLN A 53 -1.88 0.91 -0.99
C GLN A 53 -2.47 1.54 -2.26
N PHE A 54 -2.36 2.87 -2.42
CA PHE A 54 -2.71 3.54 -3.67
C PHE A 54 -1.92 2.99 -4.87
N ARG A 55 -0.61 2.74 -4.69
CA ARG A 55 0.27 2.09 -5.68
C ARG A 55 -0.17 0.67 -5.98
N ASN A 56 -0.40 -0.15 -4.96
CA ASN A 56 -0.78 -1.56 -5.12
C ASN A 56 -2.12 -1.72 -5.87
N MET A 57 -3.02 -0.75 -5.75
CA MET A 57 -4.31 -0.74 -6.46
C MET A 57 -4.25 -0.03 -7.83
N ASN A 58 -3.06 0.41 -8.26
CA ASN A 58 -2.82 1.17 -9.50
C ASN A 58 -3.82 2.32 -9.68
N LEU A 59 -4.13 3.03 -8.59
CA LEU A 59 -5.14 4.09 -8.64
C LEU A 59 -4.68 5.25 -9.53
N ALA A 60 -3.37 5.43 -9.72
CA ALA A 60 -2.86 6.40 -10.69
C ALA A 60 -3.45 6.19 -12.08
N GLU A 61 -3.57 4.96 -12.59
CA GLU A 61 -4.12 4.67 -13.92
C GLU A 61 -5.57 5.15 -14.08
N LYS A 62 -6.37 5.05 -13.02
CA LYS A 62 -7.77 5.48 -13.01
C LYS A 62 -7.92 7.00 -13.03
N TYR A 63 -6.92 7.75 -12.55
CA TYR A 63 -7.00 9.20 -12.37
C TYR A 63 -5.98 10.00 -13.21
N THR A 64 -5.04 9.35 -13.91
CA THR A 64 -4.01 9.99 -14.76
C THR A 64 -4.55 10.54 -16.09
N ASN A 65 -5.79 10.22 -16.44
CA ASN A 65 -6.51 10.83 -17.57
C ASN A 65 -7.19 12.16 -17.23
N MET A 66 -7.10 12.65 -15.99
CA MET A 66 -7.59 13.98 -15.61
C MET A 66 -6.40 14.92 -15.42
N ASP A 67 -6.40 16.06 -16.11
CA ASP A 67 -5.33 17.07 -16.06
C ASP A 67 -4.89 17.38 -14.61
N ILE A 68 -3.73 16.83 -14.23
CA ILE A 68 -3.24 16.73 -12.84
C ILE A 68 -2.83 18.09 -12.26
N ILE A 69 -2.74 19.13 -13.09
CA ILE A 69 -2.06 20.37 -12.68
C ILE A 69 -2.97 21.33 -11.90
N THR A 70 -4.29 21.19 -11.94
CA THR A 70 -5.16 22.27 -11.47
C THR A 70 -6.51 21.81 -10.90
N HIS A 71 -6.50 21.07 -9.77
CA HIS A 71 -7.47 21.21 -8.63
C HIS A 71 -7.31 20.07 -7.60
N SER A 72 -6.24 20.13 -6.80
CA SER A 72 -5.86 19.12 -5.78
C SER A 72 -6.93 18.79 -4.74
N LYS A 73 -7.91 19.67 -4.51
CA LYS A 73 -8.99 19.43 -3.53
C LYS A 73 -10.13 18.58 -4.07
N GLU A 74 -10.52 18.74 -5.34
CA GLU A 74 -11.65 17.99 -5.91
C GLU A 74 -11.25 16.56 -6.26
N GLN A 75 -10.04 16.37 -6.80
CA GLN A 75 -9.48 15.04 -6.99
C GLN A 75 -9.31 14.33 -5.64
N PHE A 76 -8.83 15.04 -4.61
CA PHE A 76 -8.75 14.46 -3.27
C PHE A 76 -10.12 14.05 -2.74
N LYS A 77 -11.20 14.81 -2.98
CA LYS A 77 -12.56 14.38 -2.59
C LYS A 77 -12.93 13.02 -3.19
N GLN A 78 -12.55 12.75 -4.44
CA GLN A 78 -12.85 11.48 -5.11
C GLN A 78 -12.05 10.32 -4.53
N ILE A 79 -10.79 10.56 -4.14
CA ILE A 79 -9.94 9.52 -3.55
C ILE A 79 -10.01 9.44 -2.03
N LYS A 80 -10.69 10.39 -1.38
CA LYS A 80 -10.78 10.48 0.08
C LYS A 80 -11.34 9.21 0.69
N GLN A 81 -12.35 8.61 0.06
CA GLN A 81 -12.91 7.35 0.54
C GLN A 81 -11.84 6.25 0.62
N TYR A 82 -11.03 6.09 -0.44
CA TYR A 82 -9.92 5.13 -0.43
C TYR A 82 -8.87 5.50 0.62
N ALA A 83 -8.55 6.79 0.77
CA ALA A 83 -7.63 7.25 1.80
C ALA A 83 -8.12 6.92 3.21
N ASP A 84 -9.41 7.07 3.49
CA ASP A 84 -10.02 6.77 4.79
C ASP A 84 -10.05 5.24 5.06
N GLU A 85 -10.35 4.43 4.05
CA GLU A 85 -10.29 2.96 4.14
C GLU A 85 -8.85 2.48 4.40
N PHE A 86 -7.88 2.96 3.62
CA PHE A 86 -6.47 2.62 3.82
C PHE A 86 -5.91 3.19 5.12
N ASN A 87 -6.42 4.32 5.60
CA ASN A 87 -6.05 4.88 6.88
C ASN A 87 -6.37 3.93 8.04
N ILE A 88 -7.52 3.26 8.00
CA ILE A 88 -7.89 2.23 8.99
C ILE A 88 -6.94 1.04 8.86
N TYR A 89 -6.76 0.52 7.64
CA TYR A 89 -5.89 -0.63 7.38
C TYR A 89 -4.44 -0.39 7.84
N CYS A 90 -3.86 0.75 7.47
CA CYS A 90 -2.51 1.13 7.84
C CYS A 90 -2.37 1.42 9.34
N THR A 91 -3.43 1.86 10.02
CA THR A 91 -3.43 1.95 11.49
C THR A 91 -3.31 0.56 12.13
N CYS A 92 -4.01 -0.44 11.59
CA CYS A 92 -3.91 -1.81 12.07
C CYS A 92 -2.51 -2.39 11.84
N ILE A 93 -1.88 -2.13 10.68
CA ILE A 93 -0.50 -2.54 10.41
C ILE A 93 0.46 -1.89 11.41
N GLU A 94 0.38 -0.57 11.56
CA GLU A 94 1.27 0.17 12.47
C GLU A 94 1.11 -0.32 13.91
N PHE A 95 -0.12 -0.70 14.31
CA PHE A 95 -0.36 -1.35 15.60
C PHE A 95 0.29 -2.74 15.70
N ILE A 96 0.12 -3.60 14.70
CA ILE A 96 0.70 -4.95 14.68
C ILE A 96 2.23 -4.90 14.73
N GLU A 97 2.84 -3.97 14.00
CA GLU A 97 4.29 -3.75 13.97
C GLU A 97 4.82 -3.07 15.25
N SER A 98 3.93 -2.46 16.04
CA SER A 98 4.33 -1.86 17.31
C SER A 98 4.80 -2.93 18.32
N PRO A 99 5.68 -2.58 19.27
CA PRO A 99 6.12 -3.50 20.32
C PRO A 99 4.96 -4.10 21.13
N ILE A 100 3.90 -3.31 21.33
CA ILE A 100 2.69 -3.75 22.05
C ILE A 100 1.91 -4.75 21.20
N GLY A 101 1.73 -4.49 19.91
CA GLY A 101 1.05 -5.41 18.99
C GLY A 101 1.77 -6.75 18.88
N LEU A 102 3.09 -6.72 18.71
CA LEU A 102 3.93 -7.92 18.69
C LEU A 102 3.82 -8.72 20.00
N LEU A 103 3.79 -8.04 21.15
CA LEU A 103 3.61 -8.69 22.45
C LEU A 103 2.25 -9.38 22.56
N ILE A 104 1.17 -8.72 22.13
CA ILE A 104 -0.17 -9.31 22.13
C ILE A 104 -0.21 -10.55 21.23
N ILE A 105 0.35 -10.47 20.03
CA ILE A 105 0.42 -11.62 19.11
C ILE A 105 1.21 -12.77 19.74
N ALA A 106 2.36 -12.49 20.38
CA ALA A 106 3.15 -13.50 21.06
C ALA A 106 2.37 -14.19 22.19
N ILE A 107 1.62 -13.44 22.99
CA ILE A 107 0.76 -14.00 24.05
C ILE A 107 -0.35 -14.87 23.45
N CYS A 108 -1.01 -14.42 22.38
CA CYS A 108 -2.03 -15.22 21.68
C CYS A 108 -1.46 -16.53 21.14
N VAL A 109 -0.29 -16.50 20.49
CA VAL A 109 0.37 -17.71 19.99
C VAL A 109 0.77 -18.65 21.13
N PHE A 110 1.32 -18.10 22.22
CA PHE A 110 1.72 -18.90 23.38
C PHE A 110 0.52 -19.57 24.07
N THR A 111 -0.58 -18.85 24.25
CA THR A 111 -1.81 -19.39 24.84
C THR A 111 -2.45 -20.47 23.98
N ILE A 112 -2.45 -20.32 22.65
CA ILE A 112 -2.91 -21.36 21.72
C ILE A 112 -2.00 -22.60 21.81
N ALA A 113 -0.68 -22.42 21.86
CA ALA A 113 0.26 -23.54 22.00
C ALA A 113 0.05 -24.31 23.31
N LEU A 114 -0.16 -23.61 24.42
CA LEU A 114 -0.49 -24.23 25.71
C LEU A 114 -1.81 -25.00 25.65
N PHE A 115 -2.85 -24.42 25.04
CA PHE A 115 -4.14 -25.07 24.88
C PHE A 115 -4.01 -26.37 24.07
N LEU A 116 -3.31 -26.34 22.94
CA LEU A 116 -3.05 -27.51 22.11
C LEU A 116 -2.25 -28.58 22.88
N CYS A 117 -1.23 -28.18 23.63
CA CYS A 117 -0.43 -29.09 24.46
C CYS A 117 -1.30 -29.79 25.52
N CYS A 118 -2.15 -29.04 26.23
CA CYS A 118 -3.10 -29.59 27.20
C CYS A 118 -4.09 -30.57 26.57
N CYS A 119 -4.61 -30.26 25.37
CA CYS A 119 -5.51 -31.16 24.63
C CYS A 119 -4.81 -32.47 24.26
N LEU A 120 -3.56 -32.43 23.81
CA LEU A 120 -2.77 -33.61 23.46
C LEU A 120 -2.47 -34.47 24.70
N LEU A 121 -2.05 -33.85 25.81
CA LEU A 121 -1.81 -34.55 27.08
C LEU A 121 -3.07 -35.24 27.60
N LYS A 122 -4.22 -34.55 27.58
CA LYS A 122 -5.50 -35.14 27.98
C LYS A 122 -5.87 -36.36 27.13
N LYS A 123 -5.68 -36.28 25.81
CA LYS A 123 -5.94 -37.40 24.89
C LYS A 123 -5.01 -38.59 25.16
N TYR A 124 -3.73 -38.33 25.49
CA TYR A 124 -2.77 -39.38 25.82
C TYR A 124 -3.14 -40.09 27.13
N CYS A 125 -3.56 -39.35 28.16
CA CYS A 125 -3.99 -39.91 29.44
C CYS A 125 -5.30 -40.70 29.39
N GLN A 126 -6.17 -40.48 28.40
CA GLN A 126 -7.41 -41.26 28.25
C GLN A 126 -7.23 -42.60 27.53
N ASN A 127 -6.10 -42.79 26.84
CA ASN A 127 -5.79 -44.01 26.09
C ASN A 127 -4.93 -45.02 26.88
N PHE A 128 -4.62 -44.70 28.15
CA PHE A 128 -3.93 -45.54 29.11
C PHE A 128 -4.91 -46.01 30.19
#